data_AF-A0A975MTU3-F1
#
_entry.id   AF-A0A975MTU3-F1
#
_cell.length_a   1.000
_cell.length_b   1.000
_cell.length_c   1.000
_cell.angle_alpha   90.00
_cell.angle_beta   90.00
_cell.angle_gamma   90.00
#
_symmetry.space_group_name_H-M   'P 1'
#
loop_
_entity.id
_entity.type
_entity.pdbx_description
1 polymer ?
#
loop_
_entity_poly.entity_id
_entity_poly.type
_entity_poly.pdbx_seq_one_letter_code
_entity_poly.pdbx_strand_id
1 'polypeptide(L)' 'MARRRRYFGRVDPFCFAAVVPLLFAAGLFAVAESRVVCAICVVLAGLLLVFDSWVNRPEPPPVRRRAVRPRG' A
#
# COMPACT_ATOMS: atom_id res chain seq x y z
N MET A 1 0.78 -26.66 6.48
CA MET A 1 0.80 -25.29 7.03
C MET A 1 0.23 -24.34 6.00
N ALA A 2 -1.03 -23.90 6.16
CA ALA A 2 -1.65 -22.95 5.24
C ALA A 2 -0.87 -21.62 5.33
N ARG A 3 -0.13 -21.27 4.27
CA ARG A 3 0.41 -19.90 4.13
C ARG A 3 -0.79 -18.98 4.15
N ARG A 4 -1.02 -18.27 5.27
CA ARG A 4 -1.90 -17.09 5.27
C ARG A 4 -1.40 -16.18 4.17
N ARG A 5 -2.07 -16.17 3.01
CA ARG A 5 -1.89 -15.11 2.02
C ARG A 5 -2.19 -13.83 2.76
N ARG A 6 -1.19 -13.01 3.04
CA ARG A 6 -1.42 -11.66 3.52
C ARG A 6 -2.16 -10.96 2.38
N TYR A 7 -3.42 -10.61 2.60
CA TYR A 7 -4.27 -9.99 1.57
C TYR A 7 -3.72 -8.61 1.17
N PHE A 8 -3.01 -7.96 2.09
CA PHE A 8 -2.34 -6.68 1.96
C PHE A 8 -0.81 -6.84 1.99
N GLY A 9 -0.12 -6.24 1.02
CA GLY A 9 1.34 -6.15 0.92
C GLY A 9 1.93 -5.11 1.87
N ARG A 10 3.24 -4.89 1.78
CA ARG A 10 3.93 -3.81 2.50
C ARG A 10 3.69 -2.52 1.70
N VAL A 11 3.18 -1.46 2.34
CA VAL A 11 2.94 -0.16 1.68
C VAL A 11 4.28 0.45 1.24
N ASP A 12 4.35 0.97 0.02
CA ASP A 12 5.56 1.57 -0.52
C ASP A 12 5.82 2.98 0.06
N PRO A 13 7.06 3.33 0.44
CA PRO A 13 7.39 4.66 0.97
C PRO A 13 7.04 5.83 0.04
N PHE A 14 7.06 5.64 -1.28
CA PHE A 14 6.70 6.67 -2.25
C PHE A 14 5.18 6.92 -2.30
N CYS A 15 4.35 5.96 -1.89
CA CYS A 15 2.89 6.14 -1.77
C CYS A 15 2.55 7.32 -0.83
N PHE A 16 3.37 7.55 0.19
CA PHE A 16 3.20 8.69 1.11
C PHE A 16 3.27 10.05 0.41
N ALA A 17 3.96 10.17 -0.73
CA ALA A 17 4.01 11.41 -1.50
C ALA A 17 2.63 11.85 -2.03
N ALA A 18 1.73 10.90 -2.28
CA ALA A 18 0.34 11.18 -2.67
C ALA A 18 -0.61 11.22 -1.46
N VAL A 19 -0.41 10.31 -0.49
CA VAL A 19 -1.30 10.18 0.67
C VAL A 19 -1.19 11.38 1.63
N VAL A 20 0.02 11.87 1.89
CA VAL A 20 0.26 13.00 2.82
C VAL A 20 -0.43 14.29 2.38
N PRO A 21 -0.28 14.80 1.15
CA PRO A 21 -0.98 16.00 0.72
C PRO A 21 -2.50 15.81 0.68
N LEU A 22 -2.98 14.60 0.40
CA LEU A 22 -4.42 14.30 0.40
C LEU A 22 -5.02 14.34 1.82
N LEU A 23 -4.31 13.77 2.80
CA LEU A 23 -4.68 13.85 4.22
C LEU A 23 -4.57 15.28 4.76
N PHE A 24 -3.56 16.04 4.32
CA PHE A 24 -3.43 17.45 4.66
C PHE A 24 -4.61 18.28 4.14
N ALA A 25 -5.00 18.08 2.87
CA ALA A 25 -6.20 18.70 2.29
C ALA A 25 -7.47 18.30 3.06
N ALA A 26 -7.63 17.02 3.41
CA ALA A 26 -8.75 16.55 4.23
C ALA A 26 -8.83 17.29 5.58
N GLY A 27 -7.69 17.48 6.25
CA GLY A 27 -7.59 18.24 7.49
C GLY A 27 -8.02 19.70 7.33
N LEU A 28 -7.57 20.38 6.26
CA LEU A 28 -7.99 21.76 5.97
C LEU A 28 -9.51 21.86 5.72
N PHE A 29 -10.09 20.91 4.98
CA PHE A 29 -11.53 20.90 4.73
C PHE A 29 -12.36 20.53 5.95
N ALA A 30 -11.81 19.74 6.88
CA ALA A 30 -12.46 19.45 8.16
C ALA A 30 -12.59 20.73 9.03
N VAL A 31 -11.57 21.59 9.03
CA VAL A 31 -11.62 22.89 9.73
C VAL A 31 -12.64 23.84 9.09
N ALA A 32 -12.85 23.74 7.78
CA ALA A 32 -13.83 24.54 7.04
C ALA A 32 -15.28 23.99 7.13
N GLU A 33 -15.57 23.02 8.00
CA GLU A 33 -16.88 22.34 8.16
C GLU A 33 -17.44 21.67 6.88
N SER A 34 -16.61 21.51 5.85
CA SER A 34 -17.01 20.86 4.60
C SER A 34 -16.92 19.35 4.71
N ARG A 35 -17.91 18.76 5.39
CA ARG A 35 -17.96 17.32 5.71
C ARG A 35 -17.92 16.43 4.46
N VAL A 36 -18.55 16.86 3.36
CA VAL A 36 -18.58 16.13 2.09
C VAL A 36 -17.18 16.04 1.46
N VAL A 37 -16.47 17.17 1.40
CA VAL A 37 -15.13 17.21 0.79
C VAL A 37 -14.12 16.44 1.65
N CYS A 38 -14.20 16.58 2.97
CA CYS A 38 -13.38 15.80 3.90
C CYS A 38 -13.58 14.29 3.70
N ALA A 39 -14.84 13.83 3.61
CA ALA A 39 -15.15 12.42 3.37
C ALA A 39 -14.56 11.90 2.05
N ILE A 40 -14.68 12.67 0.96
CA ILE A 40 -14.10 12.31 -0.35
C ILE A 40 -12.59 12.15 -0.24
N CYS A 41 -11.89 13.10 0.40
CA CYS A 41 -10.44 13.03 0.56
C CYS A 41 -10.01 11.81 1.39
N VAL A 42 -10.70 11.50 2.49
CA VAL A 42 -10.40 10.32 3.32
C VAL A 42 -10.61 9.02 2.54
N VAL A 43 -11.70 8.91 1.78
CA VAL A 43 -11.98 7.74 0.94
C VAL A 43 -10.88 7.55 -0.11
N LEU A 44 -10.50 8.62 -0.80
CA LEU A 44 -9.43 8.58 -1.81
C LEU A 44 -8.08 8.20 -1.20
N ALA A 45 -7.72 8.74 -0.02
CA ALA A 45 -6.49 8.37 0.68
C ALA A 45 -6.47 6.88 1.04
N GLY A 46 -7.58 6.36 1.55
CA GLY A 46 -7.75 4.95 1.84
C GLY A 46 -7.62 4.07 0.59
N LEU A 47 -8.27 4.46 -0.51
CA LEU A 47 -8.18 3.75 -1.79
C LEU A 47 -6.76 3.68 -2.32
N LEU A 48 -6.00 4.79 -2.25
CA LEU A 48 -4.60 4.82 -2.69
C LEU A 48 -3.72 3.87 -1.89
N LEU A 49 -3.87 3.84 -0.56
CA LEU A 49 -3.12 2.91 0.30
C LEU A 49 -3.46 1.45 0.00
N VAL A 50 -4.76 1.15 -0.16
CA VAL A 50 -5.22 -0.20 -0.49
C VAL A 50 -4.69 -0.63 -1.85
N PHE A 51 -4.82 0.23 -2.87
CA PHE A 51 -4.36 -0.05 -4.22
C PHE A 51 -2.85 -0.23 -4.30
N ASP A 52 -2.07 0.66 -3.68
CA ASP A 52 -0.60 0.55 -3.62
C ASP A 52 -0.17 -0.77 -2.96
N SER A 53 -0.78 -1.12 -1.82
CA SER A 53 -0.50 -2.37 -1.13
C SER A 53 -0.91 -3.63 -1.91
N TRP A 54 -1.86 -3.49 -2.85
CA TRP A 54 -2.30 -4.57 -3.74
C TRP A 54 -1.36 -4.74 -4.93
N VAL A 55 -0.87 -3.64 -5.51
CA VAL A 55 0.08 -3.64 -6.62
C VAL A 55 1.45 -4.15 -6.14
N ASN A 56 1.94 -3.68 -4.99
CA ASN A 56 3.24 -4.07 -4.42
C ASN A 56 3.22 -5.41 -3.67
N ARG A 57 2.41 -6.37 -4.14
CA ARG A 57 2.35 -7.71 -3.53
C ARG A 57 3.71 -8.41 -3.66
N PRO A 58 4.28 -8.93 -2.56
CA PRO A 58 5.54 -9.65 -2.63
C PRO A 58 5.35 -10.90 -3.50
N GLU A 59 6.07 -10.95 -4.62
CA GLU A 59 6.17 -12.16 -5.42
C GLU A 59 6.68 -13.31 -4.53
N PRO A 60 6.20 -14.56 -4.75
CA PRO A 60 6.76 -15.70 -4.06
C PRO A 60 8.29 -15.68 -4.30
N PRO A 61 9.12 -15.79 -3.25
CA PRO A 61 10.56 -15.80 -3.44
C PRO A 61 10.89 -16.88 -4.47
N PRO A 62 11.77 -16.58 -5.46
CA PRO A 62 12.09 -17.55 -6.49
C PRO A 62 12.50 -18.83 -5.78
N VAL A 63 11.84 -19.94 -6.12
CA VAL A 63 12.21 -21.26 -5.61
C VAL A 63 13.67 -21.40 -5.95
N ARG A 64 14.58 -21.25 -4.96
CA ARG A 64 16.01 -21.45 -5.15
C ARG A 64 16.12 -22.87 -5.70
N ARG A 65 16.23 -23.01 -7.02
CA ARG A 65 16.73 -24.22 -7.63
C ARG A 65 18.10 -24.35 -7.00
N ARG A 66 18.20 -25.26 -6.04
CA ARG A 66 19.41 -25.58 -5.30
C ARG A 66 20.45 -25.81 -6.39
N ALA A 67 21.35 -24.84 -6.58
CA ALA A 67 22.40 -24.96 -7.55
C ALA A 67 23.18 -26.20 -7.13
N VAL A 68 23.02 -27.29 -7.89
CA VAL A 68 23.81 -28.50 -7.72
C VAL A 68 25.22 -28.08 -8.05
N ARG A 69 26.00 -27.77 -7.02
CA ARG A 69 27.42 -27.43 -7.16
C ARG A 69 28.12 -28.69 -7.69
N PRO A 70 28.67 -28.69 -8.91
CA PRO A 70 29.50 -29.80 -9.34
C PRO A 70 30.76 -29.76 -8.49
N ARG A 71 31.05 -30.85 -7.79
CA ARG A 71 32.36 -31.06 -7.17
C ARG A 71 33.29 -31.55 -8.29
N GLY A 72 34.22 -30.69 -8.69
CA GLY A 72 35.38 -31.01 -9.53
C GLY A 72 36.60 -30.40 -8.85
#